data_AF-A0A853M8U1-F1
#
_entry.id   AF-A0A853M8U1-F1
#
_cell.length_a   1.000
_cell.length_b   1.000
_cell.length_c   1.000
_cell.angle_alpha   90.00
_cell.angle_beta   90.00
_cell.angle_gamma   90.00
#
_symmetry.space_group_name_H-M   'P 1'
#
loop_
_entity.id
_entity.type
_entity.pdbx_description
1 polymer ?
#
loop_
_entity_poly.entity_id
_entity_poly.type
_entity_poly.pdbx_seq_one_letter_code
_entity_poly.pdbx_strand_id
1 'polypeptide(L)' 'MSNTLTEIPGFSDPVHDAQQTFRALLCADAQPGKPEKIHVQIKVPQGLTPACGAACLTLLDLWE' A
#
# COMPACT_ATOMS: atom_id res chain seq x y z
N MET A 1 -9.93 -21.32 22.32
CA MET A 1 -9.95 -19.85 22.15
C MET A 1 -10.06 -19.60 20.66
N SER A 2 -11.20 -19.09 20.19
CA SER A 2 -11.40 -18.80 18.77
C SER A 2 -10.62 -17.53 18.45
N ASN A 3 -9.54 -17.63 17.66
CA ASN A 3 -8.84 -16.46 17.14
C ASN A 3 -9.75 -15.79 16.10
N THR A 4 -10.46 -14.75 16.52
CA THR A 4 -11.17 -13.87 15.58
C THR A 4 -10.10 -13.05 14.84
N LEU A 5 -9.66 -13.55 13.68
CA LEU A 5 -8.77 -12.80 12.80
C LEU A 5 -9.56 -11.60 12.26
N THR A 6 -9.14 -10.39 12.65
CA THR A 6 -9.67 -9.16 12.06
C THR A 6 -8.94 -8.95 10.75
N GLU A 7 -9.52 -9.44 9.65
CA GLU A 7 -8.97 -9.26 8.31
C GLU A 7 -9.35 -7.88 7.77
N ILE A 8 -8.33 -7.08 7.45
CA ILE A 8 -8.49 -5.82 6.73
C ILE A 8 -8.21 -6.14 5.25
N PRO A 9 -9.13 -5.83 4.32
CA PRO A 9 -8.92 -6.13 2.90
C PRO A 9 -7.77 -5.30 2.32
N GLY A 10 -7.09 -5.87 1.33
CA GLY A 10 -6.05 -5.19 0.54
C GLY A 10 -6.64 -4.25 -0.53
N PHE A 11 -5.94 -4.13 -1.66
CA PHE A 11 -6.39 -3.36 -2.82
C PHE A 11 -7.70 -3.90 -3.41
N SER A 12 -8.51 -2.99 -3.98
CA SER A 12 -9.76 -3.37 -4.66
C SER A 12 -9.49 -3.95 -6.04
N ASP A 13 -8.49 -3.40 -6.74
CA ASP A 13 -7.94 -3.93 -7.99
C ASP A 13 -6.43 -4.19 -7.79
N PRO A 14 -6.04 -5.38 -7.30
CA PRO A 14 -4.67 -5.65 -6.85
C PRO A 14 -3.60 -5.33 -7.88
N VAL A 15 -3.87 -5.53 -9.18
CA VAL A 15 -2.88 -5.28 -10.23
C VAL A 15 -2.77 -3.79 -10.50
N HIS A 16 -3.88 -3.10 -10.77
CA HIS A 16 -3.85 -1.70 -11.17
C HIS A 16 -3.49 -0.78 -10.00
N ASP A 17 -3.98 -1.08 -8.80
CA ASP A 17 -3.70 -0.28 -7.59
C ASP A 17 -2.24 -0.44 -7.15
N ALA A 18 -1.68 -1.65 -7.20
CA ALA A 18 -0.25 -1.87 -6.90
C ALA A 18 0.64 -1.19 -7.95
N GLN A 19 0.31 -1.30 -9.25
CA GLN A 19 1.09 -0.68 -10.31
C GLN A 19 1.09 0.85 -10.23
N GLN A 20 -0.06 1.46 -9.94
CA GLN A 20 -0.16 2.92 -9.73
C GLN A 20 0.62 3.35 -8.50
N THR A 21 0.51 2.60 -7.40
CA THR A 21 1.25 2.87 -6.16
C THR A 21 2.75 2.78 -6.41
N PHE A 22 3.21 1.71 -7.06
CA PHE A 22 4.62 1.54 -7.43
C PHE A 22 5.13 2.70 -8.28
N ARG A 23 4.35 3.14 -9.28
CA ARG A 23 4.72 4.27 -10.13
C ARG A 23 4.88 5.55 -9.32
N ALA A 24 3.98 5.84 -8.39
CA ALA A 24 4.06 7.03 -7.53
C ALA A 24 5.30 6.97 -6.62
N LEU A 25 5.59 5.81 -6.02
CA LEU A 25 6.77 5.60 -5.20
C LEU A 25 8.07 5.78 -6.00
N LEU A 26 8.14 5.19 -7.20
CA LEU A 26 9.29 5.34 -8.10
C LEU A 26 9.49 6.80 -8.55
N CYS A 27 8.40 7.54 -8.81
CA CYS A 27 8.49 8.96 -9.15
C CYS A 27 9.01 9.80 -7.97
N ALA A 28 8.56 9.51 -6.74
CA ALA A 28 9.04 10.19 -5.54
C ALA A 28 10.51 9.91 -5.26
N ASP A 29 10.95 8.66 -5.48
CA ASP A 29 12.35 8.26 -5.35
C ASP A 29 13.25 8.92 -6.42
N ALA A 30 12.78 8.95 -7.67
CA ALA A 30 13.49 9.59 -8.78
C ALA A 30 13.54 11.12 -8.68
N GLN A 31 12.63 11.74 -7.93
CA GLN A 31 12.56 13.20 -7.70
C GLN A 31 12.50 13.52 -6.20
N PRO A 32 13.61 13.35 -5.45
CA PRO A 32 13.62 13.58 -4.01
C PRO A 32 13.16 15.01 -3.65
N GLY A 33 12.36 15.12 -2.59
CA GLY A 33 11.80 16.38 -2.11
C GLY A 33 10.53 16.84 -2.84
N LYS A 34 10.13 16.17 -3.93
CA LYS A 34 8.84 16.40 -4.59
C LYS A 34 7.79 15.41 -4.05
N PRO A 35 6.70 15.89 -3.43
CA PRO A 35 5.65 15.00 -2.95
C PRO A 35 4.85 14.41 -4.13
N GLU A 36 4.68 13.10 -4.14
CA GLU A 36 3.80 12.39 -5.08
C GLU A 36 2.54 11.87 -4.36
N LYS A 37 1.44 11.71 -5.11
CA LYS A 37 0.15 11.27 -4.55
C LYS A 37 -0.15 9.83 -4.94
N ILE A 38 -0.61 9.05 -3.96
CA ILE A 38 -1.19 7.72 -4.16
C ILE A 38 -2.72 7.86 -4.04
N HIS A 39 -3.46 7.47 -5.08
CA HIS A 39 -4.91 7.70 -5.17
C HIS A 39 -5.78 6.50 -4.76
N VAL A 40 -5.15 5.41 -4.32
CA VAL A 40 -5.84 4.18 -3.90
C VAL A 40 -6.64 4.40 -2.61
N GLN A 41 -7.82 3.80 -2.54
CA GLN A 41 -8.69 3.84 -1.36
C GLN A 41 -8.62 2.50 -0.64
N ILE A 42 -7.84 2.45 0.43
CA ILE A 42 -7.67 1.23 1.24
C ILE A 42 -7.92 1.52 2.72
N LYS A 43 -8.35 0.49 3.44
CA LYS A 43 -8.32 0.49 4.90
C LYS A 43 -6.96 -0.03 5.35
N VAL A 44 -6.42 0.54 6.41
CA VAL A 44 -5.11 0.16 6.94
C VAL A 44 -5.20 -0.08 8.45
N PRO A 45 -4.33 -0.93 9.03
CA PRO A 45 -4.19 -1.05 10.47
C PRO A 45 -4.00 0.31 11.16
N GLN A 46 -4.49 0.42 12.39
CA GLN A 46 -4.31 1.63 13.19
C GLN A 46 -2.82 1.95 13.33
N GLY A 47 -2.46 3.22 13.11
CA GLY A 47 -1.08 3.72 13.18
C GLY A 47 -0.37 3.80 11.82
N LEU A 48 -0.92 3.18 10.76
CA LEU A 48 -0.43 3.39 9.40
C LEU A 48 -1.23 4.49 8.69
N THR A 49 -0.54 5.26 7.85
CA THR A 49 -1.20 6.12 6.86
C THR A 49 -1.65 5.28 5.66
N PRO A 50 -2.66 5.72 4.88
CA PRO A 50 -3.08 5.02 3.67
C PRO A 50 -1.92 4.83 2.67
N ALA A 51 -1.06 5.84 2.52
CA ALA A 51 0.11 5.76 1.64
C ALA A 51 1.12 4.69 2.11
N CYS A 52 1.34 4.57 3.42
CA CYS A 52 2.23 3.55 3.98
C CYS A 52 1.65 2.14 3.79
N GLY A 53 0.35 1.95 4.06
CA GLY A 53 -0.30 0.66 3.81
C GLY A 53 -0.28 0.26 2.33
N ALA A 54 -0.48 1.22 1.41
CA ALA A 54 -0.41 0.96 -0.02
C ALA A 54 1.00 0.55 -0.45
N ALA A 55 2.03 1.19 0.11
CA ALA A 55 3.42 0.81 -0.13
C ALA A 55 3.70 -0.62 0.37
N CYS A 56 3.21 -0.99 1.57
CA CYS A 56 3.32 -2.35 2.09
C CYS A 56 2.67 -3.38 1.16
N LEU A 57 1.42 -3.14 0.75
CA LEU A 57 0.69 -4.03 -0.18
C LEU A 57 1.36 -4.16 -1.55
N THR A 58 2.20 -3.19 -1.94
CA THR A 58 2.87 -3.17 -3.25
C THR A 58 4.26 -3.81 -3.21
N LEU A 59 5.00 -3.64 -2.12
CA LEU A 59 6.43 -3.95 -2.06
C LEU A 59 6.78 -5.14 -1.16
N LEU A 60 5.95 -5.40 -0.15
CA LEU A 60 6.21 -6.48 0.80
C LEU A 60 5.55 -7.76 0.29
N ASP A 61 6.34 -8.81 0.26
CA ASP A 61 5.85 -10.16 0.05
C ASP A 61 6.55 -11.09 1.06
N LEU A 62 6.01 -12.28 1.24
CA LEU A 62 6.69 -13.31 2.01
C LEU A 62 7.79 -13.91 1.14
N TRP A 63 8.96 -14.12 1.73
CA TRP A 63 9.95 -15.01 1.12
C TRP A 63 9.47 -16.44 1.39
N GLU A 64 9.41 -17.28 0.35
CA GLU A 64 9.19 -18.73 0.51
C GLU A 64 10.24 -19.39 1.41
#